data_AF-A0A2E0QW61-F1
#
_entry.id   AF-A0A2E0QW61-F1
#
_cell.length_a   1.000
_cell.length_b   1.000
_cell.length_c   1.000
_cell.angle_alpha   90.00
_cell.angle_beta   90.00
_cell.angle_gamma   90.00
#
_symmetry.space_group_name_H-M   'P 1'
#
loop_
_entity.id
_entity.type
_entity.pdbx_description
1 polymer ?
#
loop_
_entity_poly.entity_id
_entity_poly.type
_entity_poly.pdbx_seq_one_letter_code
_entity_poly.pdbx_strand_id
1 'polypeptide(L)'
;MRWCLPFFLLIVSIAQPSLTADFSSLDDFLSQVKDVTYECSVPSNGRMKFHADHIEILDVKGKTTSKVQNLTYVEPGLARIDYKSGSSAWIAFSDDLETFAFTNVETFLPFTGVPAGSTFSPAGQGENTITLDGHDTVGKAIIKDNTIEVFGTDGRKIADRPAFRFLPHAIGFVDENQKTGFVLLSRENAGGWWMEPGNYLGSGVRTDKGGLFQLNRRSPLNGLLQRTVQFPKIHLRAGKEDIATAQQEYAISLLEKFFGENALKKMEGYKELGMIRASHLDREGAVPLYRRPYEMATEHLDANPDEQLKYIRIYGDALADVGDFENAITILEEGVPLLEKVDNKTEHYLLREALGKAHFGNRDYQTAINHFEEKEKIGEEMNYLGVVAMANIEIATCHRASGNLEAATAALDRAIAAQEKRKQENPKANYDTHRLALACVAFERWDDALRFAPLTNRKNSITYQEYAHLLALWNKGDTEAATALAKKFNARFGDNMDDEVIVRRDMDTMTIRLTEAIANPSPETATAFATEWDSQKESLKNRPLENYLFALAIVKAKEWME
;
A
#
# COMPACT_ATOMS: atom_id res chain seq x y z
N MET A 1 -15.03 -32.01 20.95
CA MET A 1 -14.79 -31.50 22.31
C MET A 1 -13.32 -31.11 22.41
N ARG A 2 -12.95 -29.93 21.89
CA ARG A 2 -12.64 -28.70 22.66
C ARG A 2 -11.69 -28.95 23.84
N TRP A 3 -10.39 -28.80 23.57
CA TRP A 3 -9.40 -28.43 24.58
C TRP A 3 -8.97 -26.99 24.29
N CYS A 4 -9.40 -26.08 25.16
CA CYS A 4 -8.93 -24.69 25.21
C CYS A 4 -7.56 -24.66 25.88
N LEU A 5 -6.57 -24.06 25.23
CA LEU A 5 -5.37 -23.55 25.88
C LEU A 5 -5.47 -22.02 25.88
N PRO A 6 -5.18 -21.34 27.01
CA PRO A 6 -5.31 -19.90 27.10
C PRO A 6 -4.13 -19.23 26.40
N PHE A 7 -4.43 -18.33 25.47
CA PHE A 7 -3.50 -17.32 24.99
C PHE A 7 -3.03 -16.49 26.18
N PHE A 8 -1.73 -16.58 26.52
CA PHE A 8 -1.09 -15.51 27.27
C PHE A 8 -1.00 -14.31 26.32
N LEU A 9 -1.81 -13.29 26.59
CA LEU A 9 -1.60 -11.93 26.10
C LEU A 9 -0.21 -11.50 26.58
N LEU A 10 0.79 -11.58 25.72
CA LEU A 10 1.99 -10.78 25.88
C LEU A 10 1.59 -9.36 25.48
N ILE A 11 1.15 -8.57 26.46
CA ILE A 11 1.05 -7.11 26.29
C ILE A 11 2.50 -6.64 26.17
N VAL A 12 3.01 -6.62 24.95
CA VAL A 12 4.14 -5.78 24.60
C VAL A 12 3.63 -4.37 24.81
N SER A 13 3.95 -3.80 25.97
CA SER A 13 3.87 -2.36 26.21
C SER A 13 4.82 -1.73 25.21
N ILE A 14 4.34 -1.48 24.00
CA ILE A 14 4.94 -0.51 23.10
C ILE A 14 4.89 0.77 23.92
N ALA A 15 6.05 1.19 24.43
CA ALA A 15 6.19 2.50 25.01
C ALA A 15 5.61 3.46 23.96
N GLN A 16 4.51 4.14 24.30
CA GLN A 16 4.02 5.21 23.44
C GLN A 16 5.23 6.12 23.19
N PRO A 17 5.63 6.35 21.93
CA PRO A 17 6.60 7.40 21.67
C PRO A 17 6.06 8.64 22.36
N SER A 18 6.91 9.36 23.10
CA SER A 18 6.52 10.52 23.88
C SER A 18 5.68 11.47 23.01
N LEU A 19 4.36 11.38 23.16
CA LEU A 19 3.40 12.28 22.56
C LEU A 19 3.54 13.57 23.34
N THR A 20 4.27 14.53 22.80
CA THR A 20 4.21 15.95 23.11
C THR A 20 5.30 16.63 22.30
N ALA A 21 4.97 17.07 21.09
CA ALA A 21 5.36 18.44 20.80
C ALA A 21 4.52 19.27 21.78
N ASP A 22 5.13 19.61 22.92
CA ASP A 22 4.50 20.43 23.94
C ASP A 22 4.49 21.85 23.36
N PHE A 23 3.49 22.15 22.53
CA PHE A 23 3.33 23.45 21.89
C PHE A 23 2.99 24.49 22.96
N SER A 24 3.99 24.88 23.74
CA SER A 24 3.84 25.72 24.92
C SER A 24 3.35 27.14 24.60
N SER A 25 3.41 27.53 23.32
CA SER A 25 2.89 28.79 22.80
C SER A 25 2.70 28.75 21.29
N LEU A 26 1.97 29.74 20.75
CA LEU A 26 1.84 29.94 19.31
C LEU A 26 3.18 30.21 18.62
N ASP A 27 4.10 30.93 19.28
CA ASP A 27 5.43 31.24 18.73
C ASP A 27 6.29 29.98 18.58
N ASP A 28 6.22 29.05 19.55
CA ASP A 28 6.90 27.76 19.47
C ASP A 28 6.37 26.93 18.29
N PHE A 29 5.05 26.78 18.19
CA PHE A 29 4.42 26.10 17.06
C PHE A 29 4.81 26.71 15.71
N LEU A 30 4.73 28.04 15.58
CA LEU A 30 5.12 28.78 14.38
C LEU A 30 6.56 28.51 13.99
N SER A 31 7.48 28.44 14.95
CA SER A 31 8.90 28.16 14.69
C SER A 31 9.13 26.79 14.06
N GLN A 32 8.26 25.82 14.34
CA GLN A 32 8.38 24.44 13.87
C GLN A 32 7.69 24.21 12.52
N VAL A 33 6.61 24.94 12.20
CA VAL A 33 5.90 24.80 10.91
C VAL A 33 6.37 25.79 9.85
N LYS A 34 7.04 26.88 10.26
CA LYS A 34 7.55 27.88 9.33
C LYS A 34 8.58 27.28 8.38
N ASP A 35 8.43 27.60 7.12
CA ASP A 35 9.26 27.15 6.01
C ASP A 35 9.26 25.63 5.77
N VAL A 36 8.39 24.87 6.47
CA VAL A 36 8.20 23.44 6.23
C VAL A 36 7.26 23.24 5.04
N THR A 37 7.61 22.27 4.19
CA THR A 37 6.85 21.94 2.97
C THR A 37 6.08 20.65 3.15
N TYR A 38 4.80 20.69 2.80
CA TYR A 38 3.89 19.56 2.81
C TYR A 38 3.37 19.27 1.41
N GLU A 39 3.28 18.00 1.06
CA GLU A 39 2.49 17.54 -0.08
C GLU A 39 1.05 17.33 0.37
N CYS A 40 0.05 17.72 -0.43
CA CYS A 40 -1.35 17.79 0.02
C CYS A 40 -2.33 17.15 -0.97
N SER A 41 -3.48 16.63 -0.55
CA SER A 41 -4.41 15.94 -1.45
C SER A 41 -5.20 16.83 -2.43
N VAL A 42 -4.97 18.15 -2.46
CA VAL A 42 -5.72 19.12 -3.30
C VAL A 42 -5.47 19.02 -4.82
N PRO A 43 -6.52 19.20 -5.66
CA PRO A 43 -6.52 18.89 -7.10
C PRO A 43 -5.59 19.73 -8.01
N SER A 44 -4.81 20.66 -7.46
CA SER A 44 -3.86 21.50 -8.21
C SER A 44 -2.52 21.62 -7.46
N ASN A 45 -1.66 20.59 -7.60
CA ASN A 45 -0.26 20.54 -7.11
C ASN A 45 -0.02 21.25 -5.77
N GLY A 46 -0.73 20.84 -4.72
CA GLY A 46 -0.68 21.55 -3.45
C GLY A 46 0.54 21.19 -2.63
N ARG A 47 1.74 21.51 -3.11
CA ARG A 47 2.89 21.61 -2.22
C ARG A 47 2.77 22.93 -1.48
N MET A 48 2.49 22.85 -0.20
CA MET A 48 2.23 24.00 0.65
C MET A 48 3.45 24.22 1.54
N LYS A 49 4.04 25.39 1.43
CA LYS A 49 5.07 25.86 2.35
C LYS A 49 4.47 26.94 3.24
N PHE A 50 4.42 26.64 4.54
CA PHE A 50 3.77 27.49 5.53
C PHE A 50 4.72 28.60 5.99
N HIS A 51 4.22 29.82 6.09
CA HIS A 51 4.92 30.98 6.65
C HIS A 51 4.07 31.60 7.76
N ALA A 52 4.58 32.64 8.43
CA ALA A 52 3.87 33.28 9.54
C ALA A 52 2.52 33.90 9.14
N ASP A 53 2.38 34.40 7.91
CA ASP A 53 1.24 35.19 7.44
C ASP A 53 0.66 34.74 6.08
N HIS A 54 1.28 33.74 5.44
CA HIS A 54 0.84 33.22 4.15
C HIS A 54 1.29 31.78 3.91
N ILE A 55 0.74 31.14 2.87
CA ILE A 55 1.20 29.84 2.36
C ILE A 55 1.71 30.04 0.93
N GLU A 56 2.90 29.51 0.63
CA GLU A 56 3.39 29.40 -0.74
C GLU A 56 2.94 28.07 -1.34
N ILE A 57 2.33 28.13 -2.52
CA ILE A 57 2.06 26.95 -3.34
C ILE A 57 3.23 26.77 -4.28
N LEU A 58 3.83 25.57 -4.29
CA LEU A 58 5.04 25.27 -5.04
C LEU A 58 4.76 24.34 -6.22
N ASP A 59 5.40 24.58 -7.37
CA ASP A 59 5.47 23.60 -8.46
C ASP A 59 6.30 22.37 -8.07
N VAL A 60 6.51 21.40 -8.95
CA VAL A 60 7.33 20.18 -8.69
C VAL A 60 8.84 20.45 -8.50
N LYS A 61 9.34 21.62 -8.89
CA LYS A 61 10.75 22.04 -8.73
C LYS A 61 10.99 22.86 -7.45
N GLY A 62 9.93 23.19 -6.73
CA GLY A 62 9.98 23.93 -5.47
C GLY A 62 9.87 25.43 -5.69
N LYS A 63 9.52 25.86 -6.90
CA LYS A 63 9.31 27.27 -7.22
C LYS A 63 7.89 27.66 -6.84
N THR A 64 7.75 28.79 -6.15
CA THR A 64 6.46 29.38 -5.83
C THR A 64 5.67 29.69 -7.11
N THR A 65 4.50 29.08 -7.25
CA THR A 65 3.53 29.34 -8.32
C THR A 65 2.47 30.34 -7.91
N SER A 66 2.10 30.36 -6.63
CA SER A 66 1.14 31.29 -6.06
C SER A 66 1.32 31.43 -4.55
N LYS A 67 0.71 32.47 -3.98
CA LYS A 67 0.67 32.69 -2.52
C LYS A 67 -0.78 32.76 -2.06
N VAL A 68 -1.11 32.00 -1.01
CA VAL A 68 -2.38 32.11 -0.31
C VAL A 68 -2.16 33.06 0.87
N GLN A 69 -2.81 34.22 0.81
CA GLN A 69 -2.72 35.29 1.82
C GLN A 69 -3.80 35.11 2.90
N ASN A 70 -3.78 35.95 3.94
CA ASN A 70 -4.72 35.94 5.06
C ASN A 70 -4.68 34.64 5.89
N LEU A 71 -3.47 34.11 6.09
CA LEU A 71 -3.26 32.99 7.00
C LEU A 71 -3.26 33.53 8.44
N THR A 72 -4.09 32.94 9.29
CA THR A 72 -4.11 33.19 10.73
C THR A 72 -3.93 31.87 11.45
N TYR A 73 -3.01 31.83 12.40
CA TYR A 73 -2.90 30.69 13.31
C TYR A 73 -3.77 30.95 14.53
N VAL A 74 -4.83 30.16 14.66
CA VAL A 74 -5.92 30.38 15.64
C VAL A 74 -5.47 29.97 17.03
N GLU A 75 -4.78 28.85 17.12
CA GLU A 75 -4.14 28.28 18.31
C GLU A 75 -3.01 27.35 17.82
N PRO A 76 -2.08 26.90 18.69
CA PRO A 76 -1.06 25.93 18.31
C PRO A 76 -1.68 24.70 17.65
N GLY A 77 -1.18 24.30 16.49
CA GLY A 77 -1.72 23.16 15.74
C GLY A 77 -2.95 23.48 14.87
N LEU A 78 -3.44 24.72 14.83
CA LEU A 78 -4.61 25.10 14.04
C LEU A 78 -4.41 26.38 13.25
N ALA A 79 -4.53 26.30 11.92
CA ALA A 79 -4.46 27.43 11.02
C ALA A 79 -5.77 27.64 10.26
N ARG A 80 -6.04 28.89 9.91
CA ARG A 80 -7.22 29.34 9.17
C ARG A 80 -6.81 30.27 8.04
N ILE A 81 -7.47 30.13 6.91
CA ILE A 81 -7.31 31.00 5.74
C ILE A 81 -8.67 31.62 5.44
N ASP A 82 -8.75 32.95 5.41
CA ASP A 82 -9.97 33.67 5.06
C ASP A 82 -9.94 34.14 3.60
N TYR A 83 -10.89 33.63 2.81
CA TYR A 83 -11.05 33.99 1.41
C TYR A 83 -11.96 35.21 1.25
N LYS A 84 -11.71 35.99 0.20
CA LYS A 84 -12.53 37.17 -0.15
C LYS A 84 -14.00 36.83 -0.46
N SER A 85 -14.28 35.57 -0.80
CA SER A 85 -15.64 35.04 -0.99
C SER A 85 -16.45 34.97 0.31
N GLY A 86 -15.82 35.11 1.48
CA GLY A 86 -16.43 34.90 2.78
C GLY A 86 -16.32 33.46 3.29
N SER A 87 -15.83 32.53 2.47
CA SER A 87 -15.49 31.17 2.90
C SER A 87 -14.11 31.13 3.58
N SER A 88 -13.85 30.05 4.32
CA SER A 88 -12.55 29.82 4.97
C SER A 88 -12.03 28.41 4.73
N ALA A 89 -10.71 28.23 4.82
CA ALA A 89 -10.08 26.91 4.94
C ALA A 89 -9.50 26.75 6.34
N TRP A 90 -9.68 25.59 6.95
CA TRP A 90 -9.14 25.26 8.26
C TRP A 90 -8.19 24.08 8.15
N ILE A 91 -7.01 24.20 8.74
CA ILE A 91 -5.91 23.24 8.66
C ILE A 91 -5.52 22.85 10.09
N ALA A 92 -5.80 21.62 10.48
CA ALA A 92 -5.43 21.05 11.76
C ALA A 92 -4.18 20.17 11.58
N PHE A 93 -3.13 20.42 12.35
CA PHE A 93 -1.87 19.66 12.30
C PHE A 93 -1.89 18.48 13.28
N SER A 94 -1.18 17.40 12.94
CA SER A 94 -0.87 16.33 13.87
C SER A 94 0.10 16.80 14.96
N ASP A 95 0.12 16.09 16.10
CA ASP A 95 0.99 16.45 17.22
C ASP A 95 2.48 16.35 16.89
N ASP A 96 2.85 15.47 15.96
CA ASP A 96 4.22 15.33 15.45
C ASP A 96 4.54 16.31 14.31
N LEU A 97 3.57 17.13 13.88
CA LEU A 97 3.64 18.02 12.73
C LEU A 97 3.99 17.34 11.40
N GLU A 98 3.98 16.01 11.33
CA GLU A 98 4.31 15.28 10.11
C GLU A 98 3.17 15.33 9.09
N THR A 99 1.95 15.57 9.57
CA THR A 99 0.75 15.59 8.75
C THR A 99 -0.20 16.70 9.16
N PHE A 100 -1.18 16.94 8.31
CA PHE A 100 -2.34 17.76 8.67
C PHE A 100 -3.58 17.24 7.98
N ALA A 101 -4.74 17.65 8.51
CA ALA A 101 -6.04 17.51 7.89
C ALA A 101 -6.61 18.90 7.61
N PHE A 102 -7.42 19.04 6.57
CA PHE A 102 -8.01 20.32 6.29
C PHE A 102 -9.38 20.23 5.61
N THR A 103 -10.15 21.31 5.73
CA THR A 103 -11.47 21.44 5.13
C THR A 103 -11.68 22.87 4.60
N ASN A 104 -12.51 23.02 3.56
CA ASN A 104 -13.03 24.31 3.12
C ASN A 104 -14.47 24.45 3.59
N VAL A 105 -14.83 25.55 4.22
CA VAL A 105 -16.13 25.72 4.89
C VAL A 105 -16.71 27.10 4.60
N GLU A 106 -18.01 27.16 4.35
CA GLU A 106 -18.76 28.42 4.20
C GLU A 106 -19.20 28.96 5.57
N THR A 107 -19.61 28.07 6.47
CA THR A 107 -20.04 28.39 7.82
C THR A 107 -19.39 27.46 8.84
N PHE A 108 -19.23 27.94 10.07
CA PHE A 108 -18.80 27.13 11.20
C PHE A 108 -19.46 27.66 12.47
N LEU A 109 -19.68 26.76 13.43
CA LEU A 109 -20.29 27.07 14.72
C LEU A 109 -19.37 26.56 15.83
N PRO A 110 -18.93 27.42 16.77
CA PRO A 110 -18.21 26.95 17.93
C PRO A 110 -19.17 26.17 18.85
N PHE A 111 -18.67 25.15 19.53
CA PHE A 111 -19.37 24.45 20.61
C PHE A 111 -18.52 24.45 21.87
N THR A 112 -19.14 24.24 23.03
CA THR A 112 -18.49 24.21 24.35
C THR A 112 -18.77 22.90 25.09
N GLY A 113 -18.19 22.71 26.28
CA GLY A 113 -18.52 21.58 27.16
C GLY A 113 -17.64 20.33 26.99
N VAL A 114 -16.65 20.37 26.11
CA VAL A 114 -15.54 19.40 26.05
C VAL A 114 -14.31 20.04 26.71
N PRO A 115 -13.57 19.36 27.61
CA PRO A 115 -12.36 19.95 28.21
C PRO A 115 -11.32 20.36 27.16
N ALA A 116 -10.59 21.45 27.42
CA ALA A 116 -9.48 21.87 26.57
C ALA A 116 -8.44 20.77 26.41
N GLY A 117 -7.88 20.62 25.21
CA GLY A 117 -6.87 19.60 24.92
C GLY A 117 -7.41 18.17 24.78
N SER A 118 -8.73 17.98 24.82
CA SER A 118 -9.32 16.65 24.60
C SER A 118 -9.05 16.15 23.18
N THR A 119 -8.82 14.85 23.06
CA THR A 119 -8.78 14.11 21.78
C THR A 119 -10.03 13.27 21.64
N PHE A 120 -10.46 13.02 20.41
CA PHE A 120 -11.40 11.94 20.13
C PHE A 120 -10.76 10.59 20.52
N SER A 121 -11.52 9.74 21.21
CA SER A 121 -11.11 8.36 21.52
C SER A 121 -10.55 7.66 20.29
N PRO A 122 -9.46 6.89 20.41
CA PRO A 122 -8.95 6.07 19.32
C PRO A 122 -10.01 5.11 18.77
N ALA A 123 -9.83 4.68 17.52
CA ALA A 123 -10.71 3.70 16.90
C ALA A 123 -10.80 2.42 17.76
N GLY A 124 -12.00 1.94 18.01
CA GLY A 124 -12.31 0.76 18.82
C GLY A 124 -12.24 0.98 20.33
N GLN A 125 -11.93 2.19 20.81
CA GLN A 125 -11.68 2.47 22.24
C GLN A 125 -12.74 3.35 22.92
N GLY A 126 -13.81 3.74 22.22
CA GLY A 126 -14.93 4.43 22.83
C GLY A 126 -15.64 5.40 21.90
N GLU A 127 -16.72 6.00 22.42
CA GLU A 127 -17.52 6.99 21.72
C GLU A 127 -17.33 8.37 22.36
N ASN A 128 -17.25 9.40 21.54
CA ASN A 128 -17.12 10.78 22.02
C ASN A 128 -18.47 11.48 21.85
N THR A 129 -19.02 12.04 22.92
CA THR A 129 -20.23 12.86 22.84
C THR A 129 -19.86 14.32 22.82
N ILE A 130 -20.37 15.05 21.83
CA ILE A 130 -20.31 16.51 21.78
C ILE A 130 -21.72 17.09 21.81
N THR A 131 -21.88 18.23 22.48
CA THR A 131 -23.14 18.98 22.57
C THR A 131 -22.97 20.29 21.84
N LEU A 132 -23.92 20.64 20.97
CA LEU A 132 -23.89 21.85 20.17
C LEU A 132 -24.95 22.84 20.67
N ASP A 133 -24.56 23.69 21.60
CA ASP A 133 -25.44 24.73 22.13
C ASP A 133 -25.66 25.82 21.07
N GLY A 134 -26.92 26.08 20.71
CA GLY A 134 -27.30 27.16 19.78
C GLY A 134 -27.24 26.81 18.29
N HIS A 135 -27.05 25.55 17.92
CA HIS A 135 -27.20 25.10 16.54
C HIS A 135 -28.68 24.80 16.24
N ASP A 136 -29.19 25.28 15.11
CA ASP A 136 -30.64 25.27 14.81
C ASP A 136 -31.24 23.85 14.71
N THR A 137 -30.47 22.92 14.14
CA THR A 137 -30.93 21.55 13.87
C THR A 137 -30.23 20.48 14.72
N VAL A 138 -28.92 20.59 14.96
CA VAL A 138 -28.13 19.57 15.66
C VAL A 138 -27.94 19.97 17.12
N GLY A 139 -28.49 19.21 18.07
CA GLY A 139 -28.27 19.44 19.50
C GLY A 139 -27.08 18.66 20.06
N LYS A 140 -26.80 17.48 19.51
CA LYS A 140 -25.76 16.56 20.02
C LYS A 140 -25.23 15.69 18.88
N ALA A 141 -23.96 15.31 18.96
CA ALA A 141 -23.38 14.27 18.11
C ALA A 141 -22.60 13.24 18.93
N ILE A 142 -22.68 11.97 18.54
CA ILE A 142 -21.90 10.87 19.11
C ILE A 142 -20.95 10.36 18.02
N ILE A 143 -19.65 10.55 18.23
CA ILE A 143 -18.60 10.20 17.30
C ILE A 143 -18.07 8.81 17.66
N LYS A 144 -18.31 7.86 16.76
CA LYS A 144 -17.86 6.47 16.80
C LYS A 144 -16.70 6.27 15.83
N ASP A 145 -16.26 5.05 15.62
CA ASP A 145 -15.07 4.73 14.81
C ASP A 145 -15.15 5.29 13.39
N ASN A 146 -16.21 4.96 12.66
CA ASN A 146 -16.41 5.35 11.25
C ASN A 146 -17.76 6.04 11.01
N THR A 147 -18.47 6.42 12.08
CA THR A 147 -19.81 7.00 12.02
C THR A 147 -19.97 8.11 13.06
N ILE A 148 -20.69 9.18 12.70
CA ILE A 148 -21.21 10.19 13.63
C ILE A 148 -22.73 10.01 13.69
N GLU A 149 -23.25 9.71 14.87
CA GLU A 149 -24.68 9.75 15.13
C GLU A 149 -25.07 11.19 15.49
N VAL A 150 -26.00 11.77 14.74
CA VAL A 150 -26.42 13.16 14.89
C VAL A 150 -27.81 13.19 15.51
N PHE A 151 -27.97 13.97 16.57
CA PHE A 151 -29.21 14.13 17.34
C PHE A 151 -29.70 15.58 17.25
N GLY A 152 -31.01 15.73 17.14
CA GLY A 152 -31.69 17.01 17.12
C GLY A 152 -31.67 17.72 18.45
N THR A 153 -32.04 18.99 18.42
CA THR A 153 -32.30 19.79 19.64
C THR A 153 -33.46 19.21 20.48
N ASP A 154 -34.35 18.42 19.88
CA ASP A 154 -35.41 17.66 20.56
C ASP A 154 -34.93 16.32 21.16
N GLY A 155 -33.63 15.99 21.01
CA GLY A 155 -33.01 14.78 21.52
C GLY A 155 -33.23 13.52 20.67
N ARG A 156 -33.96 13.60 19.55
CA ARG A 156 -34.15 12.46 18.64
C ARG A 156 -32.96 12.30 17.71
N LYS A 157 -32.59 11.07 17.38
CA LYS A 157 -31.59 10.78 16.35
C LYS A 157 -32.13 11.23 14.99
N ILE A 158 -31.39 12.09 14.30
CA ILE A 158 -31.74 12.63 12.99
C ILE A 158 -31.00 11.87 11.88
N ALA A 159 -29.73 11.53 12.09
CA ALA A 159 -28.91 10.90 11.05
C ALA A 159 -27.78 10.03 11.60
N ASP A 160 -27.31 9.12 10.76
CA ASP A 160 -26.00 8.48 10.84
C ASP A 160 -25.15 8.97 9.68
N ARG A 161 -23.97 9.50 9.97
CA ARG A 161 -23.07 10.09 8.97
C ARG A 161 -21.75 9.34 8.92
N PRO A 162 -21.22 8.95 7.74
CA PRO A 162 -19.86 8.42 7.64
C PRO A 162 -18.86 9.40 8.26
N ALA A 163 -17.93 8.88 9.06
CA ALA A 163 -16.89 9.65 9.74
C ALA A 163 -15.50 9.19 9.28
N PHE A 164 -14.57 10.13 9.15
CA PHE A 164 -13.20 9.90 8.72
C PHE A 164 -12.24 10.48 9.76
N ARG A 165 -11.49 9.61 10.42
CA ARG A 165 -10.59 10.00 11.52
C ARG A 165 -9.24 10.45 10.99
N PHE A 166 -9.18 11.69 10.51
CA PHE A 166 -7.93 12.21 9.99
C PHE A 166 -6.89 12.46 11.09
N LEU A 167 -7.29 12.98 12.26
CA LEU A 167 -6.39 13.27 13.38
C LEU A 167 -7.08 13.08 14.74
N PRO A 168 -6.33 12.94 15.85
CA PRO A 168 -6.91 12.85 17.20
C PRO A 168 -7.87 13.98 17.55
N HIS A 169 -7.66 15.18 17.01
CA HIS A 169 -8.51 16.36 17.25
C HIS A 169 -9.41 16.71 16.06
N ALA A 170 -9.42 15.91 14.99
CA ALA A 170 -10.06 16.30 13.73
C ALA A 170 -10.78 15.13 13.05
N ILE A 171 -12.10 15.26 12.95
CA ILE A 171 -12.99 14.24 12.35
C ILE A 171 -13.67 14.86 11.14
N GLY A 172 -13.48 14.26 9.97
CA GLY A 172 -14.29 14.54 8.80
C GLY A 172 -15.58 13.75 8.79
N PHE A 173 -16.60 14.26 8.12
CA PHE A 173 -17.82 13.50 7.88
C PHE A 173 -18.50 13.90 6.56
N VAL A 174 -19.45 13.09 6.11
CA VAL A 174 -20.33 13.40 4.97
C VAL A 174 -21.75 13.65 5.45
N ASP A 175 -22.37 14.74 5.00
CA ASP A 175 -23.76 15.07 5.31
C ASP A 175 -24.76 14.37 4.37
N GLU A 176 -26.05 14.55 4.63
CA GLU A 176 -27.13 13.98 3.80
C GLU A 176 -27.13 14.44 2.33
N ASN A 177 -26.52 15.60 2.04
CA ASN A 177 -26.41 16.19 0.72
C ASN A 177 -25.10 15.82 0.02
N GLN A 178 -24.36 14.84 0.55
CA GLN A 178 -23.04 14.43 0.05
C GLN A 178 -22.00 15.56 0.08
N LYS A 179 -22.19 16.57 0.94
CA LYS A 179 -21.18 17.56 1.27
C LYS A 179 -20.35 17.08 2.44
N THR A 180 -19.16 17.63 2.56
CA THR A 180 -18.25 17.26 3.65
C THR A 180 -18.29 18.27 4.77
N GLY A 181 -18.28 17.77 6.00
CA GLY A 181 -18.10 18.57 7.20
C GLY A 181 -16.87 18.15 8.00
N PHE A 182 -16.54 18.96 9.00
CA PHE A 182 -15.40 18.74 9.87
C PHE A 182 -15.76 19.11 11.31
N VAL A 183 -15.38 18.27 12.25
CA VAL A 183 -15.45 18.54 13.68
C VAL A 183 -14.03 18.66 14.21
N LEU A 184 -13.72 19.80 14.82
CA LEU A 184 -12.43 20.10 15.41
C LEU A 184 -12.58 20.30 16.91
N LEU A 185 -11.74 19.63 17.71
CA LEU A 185 -11.58 19.93 19.13
C LEU A 185 -10.48 20.97 19.32
N SER A 186 -10.73 21.95 20.18
CA SER A 186 -9.73 22.95 20.53
C SER A 186 -8.68 22.36 21.48
N ARG A 187 -7.42 22.70 21.21
CA ARG A 187 -6.27 22.33 22.04
C ARG A 187 -6.14 23.23 23.26
N GLU A 188 -6.56 24.50 23.16
CA GLU A 188 -6.41 25.50 24.23
C GLU A 188 -7.70 25.81 24.99
N ASN A 189 -8.85 25.73 24.31
CA ASN A 189 -10.14 26.16 24.83
C ASN A 189 -11.07 24.98 25.05
N ALA A 190 -12.00 25.12 25.99
CA ALA A 190 -13.06 24.14 26.16
C ALA A 190 -13.98 24.15 24.93
N GLY A 191 -14.16 22.99 24.29
CA GLY A 191 -15.03 22.82 23.13
C GLY A 191 -14.28 22.72 21.81
N GLY A 192 -14.83 23.33 20.77
CA GLY A 192 -14.34 23.16 19.41
C GLY A 192 -15.21 23.81 18.34
N TRP A 193 -15.10 23.34 17.10
CA TRP A 193 -15.83 23.86 15.96
C TRP A 193 -16.54 22.76 15.18
N TRP A 194 -17.82 22.97 14.91
CA TRP A 194 -18.62 22.19 13.98
C TRP A 194 -18.71 22.93 12.64
N MET A 195 -18.29 22.28 11.56
CA MET A 195 -18.20 22.92 10.25
C MET A 195 -19.02 22.18 9.20
N GLU A 196 -20.08 22.84 8.73
CA GLU A 196 -20.91 22.48 7.58
C GLU A 196 -21.08 23.75 6.73
N PRO A 197 -21.21 23.75 5.39
CA PRO A 197 -20.89 22.75 4.37
C PRO A 197 -19.59 23.09 3.61
N GLY A 198 -18.78 22.08 3.35
CA GLY A 198 -17.64 22.13 2.44
C GLY A 198 -17.79 21.19 1.24
N ASN A 199 -17.04 21.44 0.18
CA ASN A 199 -16.93 20.51 -0.95
C ASN A 199 -15.74 19.55 -0.85
N TYR A 200 -14.84 19.76 0.11
CA TYR A 200 -13.57 19.08 0.15
C TYR A 200 -13.05 18.84 1.56
N LEU A 201 -12.68 17.58 1.82
CA LEU A 201 -11.77 17.18 2.89
C LEU A 201 -10.44 16.82 2.28
N GLY A 202 -9.37 17.20 2.92
CA GLY A 202 -8.06 16.77 2.49
C GLY A 202 -7.09 16.63 3.64
N SER A 203 -5.88 16.27 3.26
CA SER A 203 -4.79 16.04 4.17
C SER A 203 -3.48 16.42 3.52
N GLY A 204 -2.45 16.58 4.32
CA GLY A 204 -1.08 16.77 3.86
C GLY A 204 -0.09 15.99 4.70
N VAL A 205 1.08 15.76 4.12
CA VAL A 205 2.22 15.09 4.76
C VAL A 205 3.50 15.83 4.41
N ARG A 206 4.42 15.96 5.37
CA ARG A 206 5.69 16.62 5.10
C ARG A 206 6.44 15.91 3.98
N THR A 207 7.05 16.69 3.09
CA THR A 207 7.73 16.14 1.90
C THR A 207 8.98 15.34 2.24
N ASP A 208 9.62 15.58 3.39
CA ASP A 208 10.76 14.79 3.87
C ASP A 208 10.35 13.45 4.49
N LYS A 209 9.05 13.23 4.71
CA LYS A 209 8.47 11.98 5.23
C LYS A 209 7.75 11.18 4.15
N GLY A 210 6.88 11.84 3.40
CA GLY A 210 6.10 11.20 2.33
C GLY A 210 6.79 11.18 0.96
N GLY A 211 7.83 12.00 0.78
CA GLY A 211 8.42 12.24 -0.54
C GLY A 211 7.54 13.14 -1.41
N LEU A 212 7.63 12.95 -2.74
CA LEU A 212 6.88 13.73 -3.71
C LEU A 212 5.71 12.92 -4.29
N PHE A 213 4.53 13.54 -4.34
CA PHE A 213 3.36 12.88 -4.93
C PHE A 213 3.39 12.98 -6.46
N GLN A 214 3.20 11.84 -7.12
CA GLN A 214 3.07 11.77 -8.58
C GLN A 214 1.79 11.05 -8.95
N LEU A 215 0.97 11.71 -9.78
CA LEU A 215 -0.25 11.12 -10.31
C LEU A 215 0.10 9.99 -11.29
N ASN A 216 -0.59 8.86 -11.14
CA ASN A 216 -0.57 7.81 -12.15
C ASN A 216 -1.34 8.28 -13.39
N ARG A 217 -0.60 8.67 -14.44
CA ARG A 217 -1.15 9.16 -15.71
C ARG A 217 -1.98 8.14 -16.49
N ARG A 218 -1.91 6.85 -16.13
CA ARG A 218 -2.70 5.78 -16.74
C ARG A 218 -4.06 5.57 -16.06
N SER A 219 -4.30 6.21 -14.92
CA SER A 219 -5.60 6.16 -14.24
C SER A 219 -6.68 6.80 -15.13
N PRO A 220 -7.86 6.18 -15.28
CA PRO A 220 -9.00 6.80 -15.95
C PRO A 220 -9.74 7.79 -15.04
N LEU A 221 -9.36 7.88 -13.76
CA LEU A 221 -9.80 8.94 -12.85
C LEU A 221 -9.07 10.24 -13.21
N ASN A 222 -9.70 11.38 -12.93
CA ASN A 222 -9.09 12.69 -13.19
C ASN A 222 -9.40 13.70 -12.07
N GLY A 223 -8.65 14.81 -12.10
CA GLY A 223 -8.85 15.95 -11.21
C GLY A 223 -8.78 15.57 -9.73
N LEU A 224 -9.81 15.97 -8.99
CA LEU A 224 -9.89 15.74 -7.55
C LEU A 224 -9.88 14.27 -7.18
N LEU A 225 -10.69 13.48 -7.88
CA LEU A 225 -10.91 12.10 -7.52
C LEU A 225 -9.65 11.25 -7.69
N GLN A 226 -8.94 11.44 -8.80
CA GLN A 226 -7.65 10.77 -9.05
C GLN A 226 -6.66 11.06 -7.92
N ARG A 227 -6.55 12.33 -7.52
CA ARG A 227 -5.61 12.72 -6.47
C ARG A 227 -6.03 12.13 -5.13
N THR A 228 -7.29 12.27 -4.73
CA THR A 228 -7.81 11.74 -3.46
C THR A 228 -7.65 10.21 -3.37
N VAL A 229 -7.95 9.47 -4.44
CA VAL A 229 -7.79 8.00 -4.50
C VAL A 229 -6.33 7.57 -4.38
N GLN A 230 -5.41 8.34 -4.97
CA GLN A 230 -3.99 7.96 -4.99
C GLN A 230 -3.19 8.50 -3.80
N PHE A 231 -3.72 9.50 -3.07
CA PHE A 231 -3.04 10.14 -1.95
C PHE A 231 -2.74 9.22 -0.74
N PRO A 232 -3.55 8.20 -0.39
CA PRO A 232 -3.21 7.28 0.70
C PRO A 232 -1.79 6.71 0.57
N LYS A 233 -1.29 6.50 -0.66
CA LYS A 233 0.08 6.06 -0.94
C LYS A 233 1.14 6.91 -0.23
N ILE A 234 0.97 8.24 -0.18
CA ILE A 234 2.00 9.11 0.40
C ILE A 234 1.98 9.10 1.94
N HIS A 235 0.82 8.90 2.53
CA HIS A 235 0.68 8.70 3.98
C HIS A 235 1.28 7.35 4.41
N LEU A 236 1.02 6.29 3.64
CA LEU A 236 1.60 4.95 3.90
C LEU A 236 3.12 4.94 3.75
N ARG A 237 3.69 5.79 2.88
CA ARG A 237 5.15 6.00 2.80
C ARG A 237 5.70 6.65 4.07
N ALA A 238 4.98 7.64 4.60
CA ALA A 238 5.33 8.31 5.85
C ALA A 238 5.00 7.50 7.12
N GLY A 239 4.51 6.26 7.01
CA GLY A 239 4.12 5.44 8.15
C GLY A 239 2.84 5.90 8.86
N LYS A 240 1.98 6.68 8.19
CA LYS A 240 0.75 7.27 8.75
C LYS A 240 -0.49 6.48 8.34
N GLU A 241 -0.63 5.30 8.93
CA GLU A 241 -1.67 4.31 8.64
C GLU A 241 -3.10 4.83 8.87
N ASP A 242 -3.33 5.48 10.02
CA ASP A 242 -4.66 6.00 10.39
C ASP A 242 -5.15 7.06 9.39
N ILE A 243 -4.26 7.97 8.99
CA ILE A 243 -4.59 9.05 8.06
C ILE A 243 -4.75 8.51 6.64
N ALA A 244 -3.95 7.53 6.24
CA ALA A 244 -4.13 6.83 4.97
C ALA A 244 -5.51 6.15 4.90
N THR A 245 -5.94 5.53 6.00
CA THR A 245 -7.26 4.90 6.13
C THR A 245 -8.39 5.92 6.03
N ALA A 246 -8.33 7.02 6.79
CA ALA A 246 -9.33 8.10 6.70
C ALA A 246 -9.39 8.72 5.29
N GLN A 247 -8.24 8.93 4.65
CA GLN A 247 -8.15 9.45 3.28
C GLN A 247 -8.73 8.46 2.24
N GLN A 248 -8.56 7.15 2.45
CA GLN A 248 -9.16 6.09 1.65
C GLN A 248 -10.68 6.06 1.80
N GLU A 249 -11.20 6.10 3.02
CA GLU A 249 -12.65 6.12 3.28
C GLU A 249 -13.29 7.37 2.67
N TYR A 250 -12.62 8.51 2.77
CA TYR A 250 -13.06 9.71 2.08
C TYR A 250 -13.02 9.54 0.55
N ALA A 251 -11.97 8.92 -0.01
CA ALA A 251 -11.91 8.62 -1.43
C ALA A 251 -13.07 7.72 -1.89
N ILE A 252 -13.42 6.71 -1.09
CA ILE A 252 -14.59 5.84 -1.33
C ILE A 252 -15.87 6.67 -1.35
N SER A 253 -16.07 7.58 -0.38
CA SER A 253 -17.25 8.46 -0.39
C SER A 253 -17.35 9.33 -1.64
N LEU A 254 -16.21 9.79 -2.19
CA LEU A 254 -16.19 10.52 -3.44
C LEU A 254 -16.49 9.63 -4.66
N LEU A 255 -16.01 8.39 -4.67
CA LEU A 255 -16.34 7.41 -5.72
C LEU A 255 -17.84 7.13 -5.75
N GLU A 256 -18.46 6.94 -4.59
CA GLU A 256 -19.90 6.78 -4.42
C GLU A 256 -20.65 8.02 -4.93
N LYS A 257 -20.23 9.21 -4.52
CA LYS A 257 -20.85 10.49 -4.90
C LYS A 257 -20.77 10.79 -6.39
N PHE A 258 -19.59 10.71 -6.99
CA PHE A 258 -19.36 11.19 -8.36
C PHE A 258 -19.80 10.20 -9.43
N PHE A 259 -19.82 8.91 -9.11
CA PHE A 259 -20.13 7.89 -10.11
C PHE A 259 -21.44 7.16 -9.86
N GLY A 260 -22.04 7.19 -8.65
CA GLY A 260 -23.33 6.52 -8.41
C GLY A 260 -23.31 5.07 -8.93
N GLU A 261 -24.18 4.78 -9.90
CA GLU A 261 -24.29 3.49 -10.61
C GLU A 261 -23.32 3.31 -11.80
N ASN A 262 -22.54 4.33 -12.19
CA ASN A 262 -21.51 4.20 -13.22
C ASN A 262 -20.38 3.29 -12.73
N ALA A 263 -20.57 1.99 -12.98
CA ALA A 263 -19.78 0.94 -12.37
C ALA A 263 -18.29 1.05 -12.73
N LEU A 264 -17.92 1.28 -13.99
CA LEU A 264 -16.53 1.11 -14.44
C LEU A 264 -15.53 2.04 -13.74
N LYS A 265 -15.81 3.36 -13.68
CA LYS A 265 -14.87 4.30 -13.03
C LYS A 265 -14.83 4.12 -11.51
N LYS A 266 -15.97 3.77 -10.93
CA LYS A 266 -16.07 3.44 -9.50
C LYS A 266 -15.25 2.20 -9.17
N MET A 267 -15.42 1.14 -9.96
CA MET A 267 -14.67 -0.11 -9.82
C MET A 267 -13.17 0.09 -9.99
N GLU A 268 -12.75 0.94 -10.94
CA GLU A 268 -11.35 1.30 -11.09
C GLU A 268 -10.80 2.05 -9.86
N GLY A 269 -11.56 2.96 -9.26
CA GLY A 269 -11.14 3.65 -8.04
C GLY A 269 -10.95 2.70 -6.87
N TYR A 270 -11.86 1.74 -6.68
CA TYR A 270 -11.71 0.67 -5.69
C TYR A 270 -10.47 -0.18 -5.96
N LYS A 271 -10.25 -0.57 -7.22
CA LYS A 271 -9.06 -1.31 -7.64
C LYS A 271 -7.78 -0.53 -7.33
N GLU A 272 -7.72 0.77 -7.63
CA GLU A 272 -6.55 1.60 -7.34
C GLU A 272 -6.26 1.67 -5.84
N LEU A 273 -7.29 1.79 -4.99
CA LEU A 273 -7.14 1.74 -3.53
C LEU A 273 -6.61 0.38 -3.07
N GLY A 274 -7.17 -0.72 -3.58
CA GLY A 274 -6.69 -2.08 -3.29
C GLY A 274 -5.23 -2.28 -3.71
N MET A 275 -4.83 -1.74 -4.87
CA MET A 275 -3.45 -1.79 -5.34
C MET A 275 -2.50 -1.02 -4.43
N ILE A 276 -2.93 0.14 -3.92
CA ILE A 276 -2.15 0.93 -2.96
C ILE A 276 -1.93 0.12 -1.69
N ARG A 277 -2.98 -0.46 -1.11
CA ARG A 277 -2.89 -1.32 0.08
C ARG A 277 -1.97 -2.52 -0.11
N ALA A 278 -2.19 -3.30 -1.17
CA ALA A 278 -1.38 -4.47 -1.48
C ALA A 278 0.11 -4.10 -1.71
N SER A 279 0.39 -2.98 -2.37
CA SER A 279 1.77 -2.49 -2.59
C SER A 279 2.49 -2.08 -1.29
N HIS A 280 1.72 -1.73 -0.26
CA HIS A 280 2.21 -1.39 1.08
C HIS A 280 2.12 -2.56 2.08
N LEU A 281 1.97 -3.80 1.58
CA LEU A 281 1.85 -5.05 2.32
C LEU A 281 0.54 -5.29 3.07
N ASP A 282 -0.38 -4.35 3.06
CA ASP A 282 -1.71 -4.55 3.62
C ASP A 282 -2.58 -5.34 2.63
N ARG A 283 -2.30 -6.64 2.53
CA ARG A 283 -3.01 -7.55 1.61
C ARG A 283 -4.40 -7.87 2.13
N GLU A 284 -4.53 -8.06 3.44
CA GLU A 284 -5.82 -8.30 4.09
C GLU A 284 -6.76 -7.09 3.90
N GLY A 285 -6.29 -5.86 4.08
CA GLY A 285 -7.05 -4.65 3.80
C GLY A 285 -7.34 -4.41 2.32
N ALA A 286 -6.56 -5.01 1.40
CA ALA A 286 -6.82 -4.94 -0.03
C ALA A 286 -7.99 -5.84 -0.48
N VAL A 287 -8.21 -6.99 0.18
CA VAL A 287 -9.29 -7.95 -0.17
C VAL A 287 -10.67 -7.30 -0.26
N PRO A 288 -11.18 -6.56 0.74
CA PRO A 288 -12.50 -5.92 0.64
C PRO A 288 -12.57 -4.85 -0.47
N LEU A 289 -11.45 -4.18 -0.76
CA LEU A 289 -11.37 -3.19 -1.84
C LEU A 289 -11.43 -3.83 -3.23
N TYR A 290 -10.97 -5.08 -3.39
CA TYR A 290 -11.08 -5.83 -4.63
C TYR A 290 -12.37 -6.65 -4.75
N ARG A 291 -12.95 -7.08 -3.63
CA ARG A 291 -14.27 -7.72 -3.60
C ARG A 291 -15.35 -6.81 -4.16
N ARG A 292 -15.35 -5.54 -3.73
CA ARG A 292 -16.39 -4.58 -4.14
C ARG A 292 -16.53 -4.41 -5.66
N PRO A 293 -15.44 -4.20 -6.43
CA PRO A 293 -15.55 -4.13 -7.88
C PRO A 293 -15.84 -5.49 -8.54
N TYR A 294 -15.44 -6.60 -7.94
CA TYR A 294 -15.87 -7.92 -8.39
C TYR A 294 -17.40 -8.08 -8.30
N GLU A 295 -18.01 -7.79 -7.15
CA GLU A 295 -19.46 -7.84 -6.96
C GLU A 295 -20.20 -6.97 -8.00
N MET A 296 -19.73 -5.74 -8.19
CA MET A 296 -20.30 -4.82 -9.18
C MET A 296 -20.15 -5.33 -10.62
N ALA A 297 -19.03 -5.98 -10.95
CA ALA A 297 -18.82 -6.55 -12.29
C ALA A 297 -19.77 -7.73 -12.55
N THR A 298 -19.99 -8.57 -11.55
CA THR A 298 -20.95 -9.69 -11.62
C THR A 298 -22.39 -9.18 -11.74
N GLU A 299 -22.75 -8.07 -11.09
CA GLU A 299 -24.11 -7.51 -11.15
C GLU A 299 -24.41 -6.73 -12.44
N HIS A 300 -23.39 -6.14 -13.09
CA HIS A 300 -23.63 -5.09 -14.09
C HIS A 300 -22.90 -5.25 -15.43
N LEU A 301 -22.02 -6.25 -15.60
CA LEU A 301 -21.15 -6.36 -16.78
C LEU A 301 -21.38 -7.63 -17.62
N ASP A 302 -22.57 -8.23 -17.60
CA ASP A 302 -22.85 -9.48 -18.35
C ASP A 302 -22.56 -9.39 -19.86
N ALA A 303 -22.58 -8.18 -20.43
CA ALA A 303 -22.25 -7.91 -21.83
C ALA A 303 -20.77 -7.50 -22.06
N ASN A 304 -19.91 -7.48 -21.03
CA ASN A 304 -18.51 -7.06 -21.07
C ASN A 304 -17.59 -8.11 -20.40
N PRO A 305 -17.38 -9.29 -21.03
CA PRO A 305 -16.67 -10.40 -20.42
C PRO A 305 -15.19 -10.10 -20.11
N ASP A 306 -14.51 -9.24 -20.88
CA ASP A 306 -13.14 -8.79 -20.59
C ASP A 306 -13.04 -8.07 -19.23
N GLU A 307 -13.97 -7.15 -18.95
CA GLU A 307 -13.97 -6.41 -17.69
C GLU A 307 -14.39 -7.30 -16.52
N GLN A 308 -15.37 -8.19 -16.71
CA GLN A 308 -15.72 -9.20 -15.69
C GLN A 308 -14.51 -10.05 -15.32
N LEU A 309 -13.82 -10.60 -16.33
CA LEU A 309 -12.66 -11.46 -16.14
C LEU A 309 -11.53 -10.75 -15.38
N LYS A 310 -11.29 -9.47 -15.69
CA LYS A 310 -10.32 -8.64 -14.98
C LYS A 310 -10.62 -8.55 -13.48
N TYR A 311 -11.87 -8.29 -13.08
CA TYR A 311 -12.22 -8.13 -11.66
C TYR A 311 -12.31 -9.48 -10.92
N ILE A 312 -12.76 -10.55 -11.60
CA ILE A 312 -12.65 -11.93 -11.11
C ILE A 312 -11.19 -12.24 -10.77
N ARG A 313 -10.28 -11.99 -11.73
CA ARG A 313 -8.85 -12.28 -11.55
C ARG A 313 -8.25 -11.48 -10.41
N ILE A 314 -8.52 -10.17 -10.34
CA ILE A 314 -7.96 -9.31 -9.29
C ILE A 314 -8.43 -9.75 -7.89
N TYR A 315 -9.70 -10.11 -7.74
CA TYR A 315 -10.21 -10.58 -6.44
C TYR A 315 -9.67 -11.98 -6.08
N GLY A 316 -9.63 -12.90 -7.05
CA GLY A 316 -9.02 -14.22 -6.86
C GLY A 316 -7.54 -14.16 -6.51
N ASP A 317 -6.75 -13.32 -7.20
CA ASP A 317 -5.34 -13.04 -6.89
C ASP A 317 -5.20 -12.51 -5.45
N ALA A 318 -6.09 -11.61 -5.01
CA ALA A 318 -6.05 -11.04 -3.67
C ALA A 318 -6.36 -12.07 -2.57
N LEU A 319 -7.30 -12.99 -2.82
CA LEU A 319 -7.59 -14.12 -1.92
C LEU A 319 -6.39 -15.07 -1.82
N ALA A 320 -5.76 -15.40 -2.96
CA ALA A 320 -4.55 -16.20 -2.98
C ALA A 320 -3.39 -15.52 -2.23
N ASP A 321 -3.25 -14.21 -2.34
CA ASP A 321 -2.21 -13.42 -1.68
C ASP A 321 -2.30 -13.43 -0.14
N VAL A 322 -3.49 -13.68 0.42
CA VAL A 322 -3.73 -13.85 1.87
C VAL A 322 -3.83 -15.32 2.29
N GLY A 323 -3.55 -16.26 1.37
CA GLY A 323 -3.56 -17.70 1.63
C GLY A 323 -4.93 -18.38 1.58
N ASP A 324 -5.99 -17.66 1.16
CA ASP A 324 -7.33 -18.22 0.98
C ASP A 324 -7.46 -18.87 -0.41
N PHE A 325 -6.71 -19.94 -0.63
CA PHE A 325 -6.58 -20.58 -1.94
C PHE A 325 -7.88 -21.25 -2.41
N GLU A 326 -8.69 -21.80 -1.49
CA GLU A 326 -9.95 -22.47 -1.85
C GLU A 326 -10.97 -21.47 -2.43
N ASN A 327 -11.15 -20.32 -1.77
CA ASN A 327 -12.00 -19.27 -2.31
C ASN A 327 -11.38 -18.62 -3.55
N ALA A 328 -10.06 -18.45 -3.60
CA ALA A 328 -9.38 -17.96 -4.80
C ALA A 328 -9.68 -18.85 -6.02
N ILE A 329 -9.54 -20.18 -5.89
CA ILE A 329 -9.87 -21.14 -6.96
C ILE A 329 -11.34 -20.99 -7.35
N THR A 330 -12.25 -21.01 -6.38
CA THR A 330 -13.69 -20.89 -6.62
C THR A 330 -14.02 -19.65 -7.46
N ILE A 331 -13.50 -18.48 -7.09
CA ILE A 331 -13.72 -17.23 -7.81
C ILE A 331 -13.08 -17.27 -9.20
N LEU A 332 -11.84 -17.73 -9.31
CA LEU A 332 -11.11 -17.76 -10.59
C LEU A 332 -11.75 -18.72 -11.60
N GLU A 333 -12.34 -19.83 -11.14
CA GLU A 333 -13.06 -20.79 -11.98
C GLU A 333 -14.30 -20.18 -12.65
N GLU A 334 -14.93 -19.17 -12.03
CA GLU A 334 -16.04 -18.41 -12.67
C GLU A 334 -15.58 -17.69 -13.95
N GLY A 335 -14.29 -17.37 -14.07
CA GLY A 335 -13.72 -16.73 -15.25
C GLY A 335 -13.45 -17.68 -16.42
N VAL A 336 -13.38 -19.00 -16.18
CA VAL A 336 -13.02 -19.97 -17.24
C VAL A 336 -14.04 -19.98 -18.39
N PRO A 337 -15.36 -20.01 -18.16
CA PRO A 337 -16.35 -19.92 -19.24
C PRO A 337 -16.33 -18.58 -20.00
N LEU A 338 -15.81 -17.51 -19.39
CA LEU A 338 -15.72 -16.20 -20.05
C LEU A 338 -14.63 -16.17 -21.13
N LEU A 339 -13.62 -17.05 -21.03
CA LEU A 339 -12.53 -17.13 -22.01
C LEU A 339 -13.03 -17.41 -23.44
N GLU A 340 -14.15 -18.13 -23.59
CA GLU A 340 -14.77 -18.38 -24.92
C GLU A 340 -15.33 -17.11 -25.57
N LYS A 341 -15.60 -16.07 -24.78
CA LYS A 341 -16.17 -14.79 -25.22
C LYS A 341 -15.13 -13.65 -25.28
N VAL A 342 -13.91 -13.92 -24.83
CA VAL A 342 -12.81 -12.95 -24.74
C VAL A 342 -11.78 -13.29 -25.81
N ASP A 343 -11.62 -12.43 -26.81
CA ASP A 343 -10.59 -12.62 -27.86
C ASP A 343 -9.19 -12.24 -27.37
N ASN A 344 -9.10 -11.51 -26.26
CA ASN A 344 -7.84 -11.03 -25.72
C ASN A 344 -7.04 -12.16 -25.06
N LYS A 345 -6.13 -12.77 -25.82
CA LYS A 345 -5.21 -13.81 -25.33
C LYS A 345 -4.37 -13.41 -24.11
N THR A 346 -4.19 -12.10 -23.86
CA THR A 346 -3.54 -11.64 -22.63
C THR A 346 -4.35 -12.01 -21.39
N GLU A 347 -5.67 -11.82 -21.40
CA GLU A 347 -6.51 -12.19 -20.26
C GLU A 347 -6.58 -13.70 -20.08
N HIS A 348 -6.47 -14.48 -21.16
CA HIS A 348 -6.41 -15.94 -21.08
C HIS A 348 -5.21 -16.41 -20.27
N TYR A 349 -4.00 -15.99 -20.63
CA TYR A 349 -2.81 -16.47 -19.91
C TYR A 349 -2.74 -15.90 -18.49
N LEU A 350 -3.30 -14.70 -18.25
CA LEU A 350 -3.37 -14.11 -16.90
C LEU A 350 -4.33 -14.90 -15.99
N LEU A 351 -5.48 -15.36 -16.51
CA LEU A 351 -6.37 -16.23 -15.74
C LEU A 351 -5.70 -17.57 -15.42
N ARG A 352 -5.03 -18.18 -16.41
CA ARG A 352 -4.29 -19.43 -16.20
C ARG A 352 -3.17 -19.27 -15.17
N GLU A 353 -2.46 -18.14 -15.20
CA GLU A 353 -1.46 -17.82 -14.19
C GLU A 353 -2.06 -17.74 -12.77
N ALA A 354 -3.19 -17.05 -12.62
CA ALA A 354 -3.86 -16.91 -11.32
C ALA A 354 -4.36 -18.25 -10.78
N LEU A 355 -5.00 -19.07 -11.62
CA LEU A 355 -5.42 -20.44 -11.25
C LEU A 355 -4.22 -21.30 -10.86
N GLY A 356 -3.14 -21.27 -11.65
CA GLY A 356 -1.92 -22.01 -11.35
C GLY A 356 -1.30 -21.62 -10.01
N LYS A 357 -1.28 -20.32 -9.67
CA LYS A 357 -0.84 -19.83 -8.35
C LYS A 357 -1.71 -20.35 -7.23
N ALA A 358 -3.03 -20.28 -7.37
CA ALA A 358 -3.97 -20.73 -6.35
C ALA A 358 -3.89 -22.25 -6.11
N HIS A 359 -3.81 -23.05 -7.18
CA HIS A 359 -3.59 -24.50 -7.07
C HIS A 359 -2.24 -24.85 -6.46
N PHE A 360 -1.16 -24.13 -6.81
CA PHE A 360 0.13 -24.31 -6.16
C PHE A 360 0.04 -24.06 -4.64
N GLY A 361 -0.64 -22.98 -4.24
CA GLY A 361 -0.87 -22.67 -2.84
C GLY A 361 -1.69 -23.74 -2.12
N ASN A 362 -2.68 -24.31 -2.81
CA ASN A 362 -3.44 -25.45 -2.33
C ASN A 362 -2.69 -26.80 -2.41
N ARG A 363 -1.40 -26.79 -2.79
CA ARG A 363 -0.53 -27.96 -2.97
C ARG A 363 -1.00 -28.95 -4.04
N ASP A 364 -1.90 -28.53 -4.92
CA ASP A 364 -2.28 -29.28 -6.11
C ASP A 364 -1.34 -28.94 -7.27
N TYR A 365 -0.11 -29.46 -7.17
CA TYR A 365 0.96 -29.13 -8.12
C TYR A 365 0.66 -29.61 -9.53
N GLN A 366 -0.09 -30.70 -9.70
CA GLN A 366 -0.39 -31.22 -11.04
C GLN A 366 -1.39 -30.32 -11.77
N THR A 367 -2.45 -29.86 -11.09
CA THR A 367 -3.39 -28.91 -11.71
C THR A 367 -2.71 -27.56 -11.96
N ALA A 368 -1.83 -27.12 -11.06
CA ALA A 368 -1.02 -25.92 -11.29
C ALA A 368 -0.15 -26.04 -12.56
N ILE A 369 0.53 -27.19 -12.75
CA ILE A 369 1.31 -27.47 -13.96
C ILE A 369 0.45 -27.37 -15.21
N ASN A 370 -0.73 -28.00 -15.21
CA ASN A 370 -1.63 -27.98 -16.37
C ASN A 370 -1.97 -26.53 -16.78
N HIS A 371 -2.29 -25.66 -15.82
CA HIS A 371 -2.57 -24.25 -16.11
C HIS A 371 -1.33 -23.49 -16.59
N PHE A 372 -0.14 -23.77 -16.04
CA PHE A 372 1.08 -23.14 -16.51
C PHE A 372 1.50 -23.64 -17.91
N GLU A 373 1.21 -24.88 -18.29
CA GLU A 373 1.38 -25.39 -19.65
C GLU A 373 0.41 -24.72 -20.64
N GLU A 374 -0.84 -24.48 -20.25
CA GLU A 374 -1.77 -23.68 -21.05
C GLU A 374 -1.27 -22.23 -21.23
N LYS A 375 -0.75 -21.61 -20.16
CA LYS A 375 -0.09 -20.29 -20.21
C LYS A 375 1.13 -20.30 -21.14
N GLU A 376 1.97 -21.33 -21.08
CA GLU A 376 3.13 -21.52 -21.96
C GLU A 376 2.68 -21.53 -23.42
N LYS A 377 1.71 -22.39 -23.76
CA LYS A 377 1.15 -22.51 -25.10
C LYS A 377 0.58 -21.20 -25.63
N ILE A 378 -0.18 -20.46 -24.83
CA ILE A 378 -0.70 -19.14 -25.22
C ILE A 378 0.47 -18.17 -25.50
N GLY A 379 1.50 -18.20 -24.66
CA GLY A 379 2.73 -17.43 -24.86
C GLY A 379 3.43 -17.75 -26.19
N GLU A 380 3.51 -19.03 -26.56
CA GLU A 380 4.08 -19.48 -27.85
C GLU A 380 3.23 -18.99 -29.04
N GLU A 381 1.91 -19.13 -28.97
CA GLU A 381 0.99 -18.67 -30.00
C GLU A 381 1.05 -17.14 -30.22
N MET A 382 1.34 -16.38 -29.17
CA MET A 382 1.52 -14.92 -29.23
C MET A 382 2.95 -14.51 -29.60
N ASN A 383 3.89 -15.46 -29.76
CA ASN A 383 5.33 -15.24 -29.85
C ASN A 383 5.87 -14.35 -28.70
N TYR A 384 5.31 -14.50 -27.50
CA TYR A 384 5.65 -13.73 -26.32
C TYR A 384 6.61 -14.53 -25.42
N LEU A 385 7.88 -14.59 -25.82
CA LEU A 385 8.91 -15.43 -25.17
C LEU A 385 9.09 -15.15 -23.66
N GLY A 386 8.74 -13.95 -23.19
CA GLY A 386 8.74 -13.63 -21.76
C GLY A 386 7.68 -14.41 -20.97
N VAL A 387 6.51 -14.67 -21.55
CA VAL A 387 5.44 -15.48 -20.94
C VAL A 387 5.86 -16.95 -20.94
N VAL A 388 6.44 -17.43 -22.04
CA VAL A 388 6.98 -18.80 -22.16
C VAL A 388 8.05 -19.07 -21.10
N ALA A 389 9.01 -18.14 -20.94
CA ALA A 389 10.06 -18.27 -19.93
C ALA A 389 9.47 -18.30 -18.50
N MET A 390 8.51 -17.42 -18.20
CA MET A 390 7.88 -17.36 -16.87
C MET A 390 7.07 -18.63 -16.55
N ALA A 391 6.26 -19.11 -17.50
CA ALA A 391 5.48 -20.33 -17.34
C ALA A 391 6.39 -21.53 -17.03
N ASN A 392 7.53 -21.64 -17.71
CA ASN A 392 8.48 -22.71 -17.47
C ASN A 392 9.20 -22.60 -16.11
N ILE A 393 9.42 -21.39 -15.57
CA ILE A 393 9.91 -21.21 -14.19
C ILE A 393 8.85 -21.72 -13.19
N GLU A 394 7.58 -21.43 -13.43
CA GLU A 394 6.47 -21.87 -12.56
C GLU A 394 6.28 -23.39 -12.63
N ILE A 395 6.34 -23.99 -13.82
CA ILE A 395 6.33 -25.46 -14.02
C ILE A 395 7.53 -26.11 -13.31
N ALA A 396 8.74 -25.55 -13.47
CA ALA A 396 9.93 -26.04 -12.77
C ALA A 396 9.75 -25.99 -11.24
N THR A 397 9.11 -24.93 -10.74
CA THR A 397 8.79 -24.75 -9.33
C THR A 397 7.80 -25.81 -8.82
N CYS A 398 6.73 -26.08 -9.57
CA CYS A 398 5.77 -27.15 -9.26
C CYS A 398 6.42 -28.54 -9.23
N HIS A 399 7.21 -28.88 -10.24
CA HIS A 399 7.90 -30.17 -10.29
C HIS A 399 8.91 -30.32 -9.15
N ARG A 400 9.63 -29.26 -8.81
CA ARG A 400 10.54 -29.27 -7.67
C ARG A 400 9.79 -29.46 -6.35
N ALA A 401 8.69 -28.73 -6.15
CA ALA A 401 7.86 -28.85 -4.95
C ALA A 401 7.21 -30.23 -4.77
N SER A 402 6.95 -30.93 -5.88
CA SER A 402 6.46 -32.32 -5.88
C SER A 402 7.58 -33.39 -5.87
N GLY A 403 8.86 -32.98 -5.80
CA GLY A 403 10.00 -33.88 -5.74
C GLY A 403 10.48 -34.46 -7.08
N ASN A 404 9.89 -34.03 -8.20
CA ASN A 404 10.30 -34.46 -9.54
C ASN A 404 11.43 -33.57 -10.09
N LEU A 405 12.66 -33.81 -9.63
CA LEU A 405 13.82 -32.98 -9.98
C LEU A 405 14.21 -33.05 -11.47
N GLU A 406 14.00 -34.17 -12.13
CA GLU A 406 14.31 -34.33 -13.56
C GLU A 406 13.40 -33.45 -14.42
N ALA A 407 12.08 -33.55 -14.21
CA ALA A 407 11.11 -32.70 -14.93
C ALA A 407 11.28 -31.22 -14.56
N ALA A 408 11.62 -30.93 -13.30
CA ALA A 408 11.91 -29.57 -12.86
C ALA A 408 13.11 -28.96 -13.60
N THR A 409 14.17 -29.76 -13.78
CA THR A 409 15.37 -29.33 -14.53
C THR A 409 15.07 -29.11 -16.00
N ALA A 410 14.31 -30.02 -16.62
CA ALA A 410 13.89 -29.88 -18.02
C ALA A 410 13.03 -28.63 -18.26
N ALA A 411 12.13 -28.29 -17.33
CA ALA A 411 11.36 -27.05 -17.39
C ALA A 411 12.26 -25.81 -17.22
N LEU A 412 13.24 -25.84 -16.31
CA LEU A 412 14.22 -24.74 -16.19
C LEU A 412 15.06 -24.56 -17.47
N ASP A 413 15.46 -25.65 -18.14
CA ASP A 413 16.13 -25.59 -19.44
C ASP A 413 15.28 -24.90 -20.50
N ARG A 414 13.98 -25.22 -20.55
CA ARG A 414 13.02 -24.53 -21.44
C ARG A 414 12.91 -23.04 -21.11
N ALA A 415 12.86 -22.66 -19.83
CA ALA A 415 12.84 -21.26 -19.41
C ALA A 415 14.09 -20.50 -19.88
N ILE A 416 15.28 -21.10 -19.70
CA ILE A 416 16.56 -20.54 -20.16
C ILE A 416 16.57 -20.40 -21.68
N ALA A 417 16.16 -21.43 -22.42
CA ALA A 417 16.12 -21.40 -23.88
C ALA A 417 15.19 -20.28 -24.40
N ALA A 418 14.01 -20.12 -23.80
CA ALA A 418 13.08 -19.04 -24.15
C ALA A 418 13.68 -17.65 -23.87
N GLN A 419 14.35 -17.46 -22.73
CA GLN A 419 15.00 -16.19 -22.39
C GLN A 419 16.21 -15.88 -23.29
N GLU A 420 17.00 -16.89 -23.66
CA GLU A 420 18.11 -16.72 -24.60
C GLU A 420 17.61 -16.38 -26.00
N LYS A 421 16.57 -17.07 -26.50
CA LYS A 421 15.92 -16.71 -27.77
C LYS A 421 15.40 -15.28 -27.73
N ARG A 422 14.76 -14.88 -26.62
CA ARG A 422 14.28 -13.50 -26.41
C ARG A 422 15.42 -12.49 -26.49
N LYS A 423 16.58 -12.80 -25.91
CA LYS A 423 17.78 -11.97 -25.99
C LYS A 423 18.39 -11.93 -27.39
N GLN A 424 18.38 -13.04 -28.12
CA GLN A 424 18.84 -13.08 -29.51
C GLN A 424 17.97 -12.23 -30.43
N GLU A 425 16.64 -12.28 -30.27
CA GLU A 425 15.68 -11.48 -31.05
C GLU A 425 15.77 -9.99 -30.72
N ASN A 426 16.10 -9.63 -29.49
CA ASN A 426 16.31 -8.23 -29.09
C ASN A 426 17.52 -8.05 -28.15
N PRO A 427 18.74 -8.03 -28.71
CA PRO A 427 19.98 -7.99 -27.91
C PRO A 427 20.16 -6.73 -27.07
N LYS A 428 19.50 -5.63 -27.46
CA LYS A 428 19.60 -4.34 -26.75
C LYS A 428 18.58 -4.19 -25.64
N ALA A 429 17.55 -5.04 -25.59
CA ALA A 429 16.60 -5.01 -24.48
C ALA A 429 17.28 -5.37 -23.17
N ASN A 430 16.94 -4.59 -22.14
CA ASN A 430 17.22 -4.93 -20.76
C ASN A 430 16.04 -5.74 -20.23
N TYR A 431 16.30 -6.98 -19.81
CA TYR A 431 15.28 -7.87 -19.28
C TYR A 431 15.42 -7.98 -17.78
N ASP A 432 14.30 -7.92 -17.09
CA ASP A 432 14.24 -8.37 -15.72
C ASP A 432 14.26 -9.91 -15.69
N THR A 433 15.36 -10.46 -15.20
CA THR A 433 15.67 -11.89 -15.14
C THR A 433 15.79 -12.38 -13.70
N HIS A 434 15.35 -11.61 -12.71
CA HIS A 434 15.55 -11.99 -11.29
C HIS A 434 14.94 -13.35 -10.94
N ARG A 435 13.72 -13.66 -11.43
CA ARG A 435 13.07 -14.95 -11.16
C ARG A 435 13.85 -16.11 -11.79
N LEU A 436 14.40 -15.91 -12.99
CA LEU A 436 15.22 -16.93 -13.65
C LEU A 436 16.53 -17.13 -12.90
N ALA A 437 17.19 -16.04 -12.47
CA ALA A 437 18.40 -16.13 -11.65
C ALA A 437 18.15 -16.84 -10.31
N LEU A 438 17.07 -16.50 -9.60
CA LEU A 438 16.68 -17.19 -8.36
C LEU A 438 16.36 -18.66 -8.60
N ALA A 439 15.69 -18.99 -9.72
CA ALA A 439 15.51 -20.39 -10.13
C ALA A 439 16.86 -21.07 -10.32
N CYS A 440 17.79 -20.49 -11.07
CA CYS A 440 19.13 -21.04 -11.24
C CYS A 440 19.87 -21.24 -9.90
N VAL A 441 19.74 -20.32 -8.93
CA VAL A 441 20.30 -20.50 -7.57
C VAL A 441 19.66 -21.69 -6.87
N ALA A 442 18.33 -21.78 -6.87
CA ALA A 442 17.60 -22.88 -6.22
C ALA A 442 17.89 -24.27 -6.84
N PHE A 443 18.29 -24.29 -8.11
CA PHE A 443 18.68 -25.49 -8.87
C PHE A 443 20.19 -25.70 -8.95
N GLU A 444 20.98 -24.90 -8.23
CA GLU A 444 22.44 -25.04 -8.17
C GLU A 444 23.17 -24.82 -9.49
N ARG A 445 22.55 -24.07 -10.41
CA ARG A 445 23.12 -23.68 -11.70
C ARG A 445 23.83 -22.34 -11.57
N TRP A 446 24.93 -22.33 -10.84
CA TRP A 446 25.59 -21.10 -10.41
C TRP A 446 26.02 -20.19 -11.57
N ASP A 447 26.59 -20.76 -12.62
CA ASP A 447 27.08 -19.98 -13.75
C ASP A 447 25.92 -19.36 -14.56
N ASP A 448 24.80 -20.07 -14.67
CA ASP A 448 23.56 -19.53 -15.23
C ASP A 448 22.96 -18.44 -14.34
N ALA A 449 22.95 -18.65 -13.02
CA ALA A 449 22.47 -17.65 -12.07
C ALA A 449 23.24 -16.34 -12.21
N LEU A 450 24.58 -16.40 -12.22
CA LEU A 450 25.45 -15.23 -12.41
C LEU A 450 25.25 -14.57 -13.77
N ARG A 451 25.04 -15.36 -14.83
CA ARG A 451 24.73 -14.84 -16.18
C ARG A 451 23.41 -14.07 -16.23
N PHE A 452 22.38 -14.55 -15.53
CA PHE A 452 21.06 -13.91 -15.46
C PHE A 452 20.91 -12.91 -14.30
N ALA A 453 21.98 -12.63 -13.57
CA ALA A 453 22.00 -11.72 -12.43
C ALA A 453 23.05 -10.60 -12.60
N PRO A 454 22.91 -9.73 -13.62
CA PRO A 454 23.89 -8.69 -13.86
C PRO A 454 23.93 -7.68 -12.71
N LEU A 455 25.14 -7.30 -12.28
CA LEU A 455 25.32 -6.22 -11.31
C LEU A 455 25.07 -4.86 -11.94
N THR A 456 24.52 -3.92 -11.17
CA THR A 456 24.22 -2.57 -11.64
C THR A 456 24.99 -1.51 -10.84
N ASN A 457 25.09 -0.30 -11.38
CA ASN A 457 25.77 0.83 -10.74
C ASN A 457 24.82 1.67 -9.85
N ARG A 458 23.86 1.02 -9.18
CA ARG A 458 22.95 1.66 -8.23
C ARG A 458 23.70 2.15 -6.99
N LYS A 459 23.31 3.31 -6.46
CA LYS A 459 23.97 3.95 -5.31
C LYS A 459 23.29 3.66 -3.96
N ASN A 460 21.96 3.65 -3.94
CA ASN A 460 21.17 3.63 -2.69
C ASN A 460 20.11 2.52 -2.70
N SER A 461 20.34 1.45 -3.46
CA SER A 461 19.35 0.40 -3.69
C SER A 461 20.00 -0.88 -4.22
N ILE A 462 19.31 -2.01 -4.06
CA ILE A 462 19.71 -3.32 -4.58
C ILE A 462 18.54 -3.95 -5.31
N THR A 463 18.76 -4.43 -6.53
CA THR A 463 17.77 -5.19 -7.28
C THR A 463 17.75 -6.65 -6.86
N TYR A 464 16.64 -7.36 -7.13
CA TYR A 464 16.63 -8.81 -6.95
C TYR A 464 17.59 -9.58 -7.87
N GLN A 465 17.94 -9.03 -9.03
CA GLN A 465 19.00 -9.59 -9.86
C GLN A 465 20.33 -9.52 -9.10
N GLU A 466 20.69 -8.35 -8.56
CA GLU A 466 21.89 -8.17 -7.75
C GLU A 466 21.89 -9.05 -6.48
N TYR A 467 20.74 -9.22 -5.84
CA TYR A 467 20.62 -10.09 -4.68
C TYR A 467 20.75 -11.58 -5.04
N ALA A 468 20.13 -12.03 -6.14
CA ALA A 468 20.33 -13.38 -6.66
C ALA A 468 21.80 -13.64 -7.03
N HIS A 469 22.52 -12.63 -7.51
CA HIS A 469 23.97 -12.72 -7.75
C HIS A 469 24.73 -13.00 -6.45
N LEU A 470 24.42 -12.26 -5.37
CA LEU A 470 25.04 -12.47 -4.06
C LEU A 470 24.79 -13.89 -3.55
N LEU A 471 23.54 -14.35 -3.62
CA LEU A 471 23.17 -15.72 -3.21
C LEU A 471 23.87 -16.77 -4.07
N ALA A 472 24.04 -16.53 -5.38
CA ALA A 472 24.76 -17.44 -6.27
C ALA A 472 26.24 -17.58 -5.87
N LEU A 473 26.94 -16.47 -5.60
CA LEU A 473 28.34 -16.49 -5.16
C LEU A 473 28.48 -17.22 -3.81
N TRP A 474 27.62 -16.85 -2.85
CA TRP A 474 27.64 -17.43 -1.51
C TRP A 474 27.38 -18.94 -1.55
N ASN A 475 26.29 -19.38 -2.17
CA ASN A 475 25.89 -20.78 -2.23
C ASN A 475 26.81 -21.65 -3.11
N LYS A 476 27.55 -21.06 -4.05
CA LYS A 476 28.63 -21.71 -4.81
C LYS A 476 29.88 -21.96 -3.95
N GLY A 477 30.03 -21.24 -2.84
CA GLY A 477 31.22 -21.27 -1.98
C GLY A 477 32.29 -20.24 -2.33
N ASP A 478 32.01 -19.26 -3.20
CA ASP A 478 32.90 -18.13 -3.49
C ASP A 478 32.73 -17.04 -2.42
N THR A 479 33.17 -17.37 -1.20
CA THR A 479 32.96 -16.54 -0.01
C THR A 479 33.69 -15.21 -0.09
N GLU A 480 34.84 -15.14 -0.76
CA GLU A 480 35.59 -13.88 -0.96
C GLU A 480 34.79 -12.90 -1.82
N ALA A 481 34.32 -13.33 -2.99
CA ALA A 481 33.53 -12.47 -3.88
C ALA A 481 32.18 -12.10 -3.26
N ALA A 482 31.51 -13.05 -2.61
CA ALA A 482 30.24 -12.82 -1.91
C ALA A 482 30.40 -11.80 -0.79
N THR A 483 31.41 -11.95 0.07
CA THR A 483 31.70 -11.02 1.18
C THR A 483 32.00 -9.61 0.64
N ALA A 484 32.83 -9.51 -0.40
CA ALA A 484 33.16 -8.22 -1.01
C ALA A 484 31.93 -7.53 -1.62
N LEU A 485 31.04 -8.29 -2.25
CA LEU A 485 29.78 -7.77 -2.80
C LEU A 485 28.81 -7.35 -1.70
N ALA A 486 28.64 -8.18 -0.66
CA ALA A 486 27.78 -7.88 0.48
C ALA A 486 28.21 -6.61 1.22
N LYS A 487 29.52 -6.37 1.39
CA LYS A 487 30.04 -5.10 1.95
C LYS A 487 29.66 -3.89 1.09
N LYS A 488 29.71 -4.02 -0.25
CA LYS A 488 29.25 -2.97 -1.16
C LYS A 488 27.75 -2.74 -1.03
N PHE A 489 26.97 -3.79 -0.88
CA PHE A 489 25.52 -3.73 -0.69
C PHE A 489 25.16 -3.06 0.64
N ASN A 490 25.82 -3.41 1.74
CA ASN A 490 25.65 -2.75 3.04
C ASN A 490 25.92 -1.25 2.99
N ALA A 491 26.92 -0.82 2.23
CA ALA A 491 27.19 0.61 2.05
C ALA A 491 26.06 1.36 1.29
N ARG A 492 25.20 0.64 0.55
CA ARG A 492 24.06 1.22 -0.18
C ARG A 492 22.80 1.32 0.68
N PHE A 493 22.72 0.57 1.78
CA PHE A 493 21.51 0.42 2.57
C PHE A 493 21.06 1.72 3.27
N GLY A 494 21.99 2.57 3.74
CA GLY A 494 21.69 3.92 4.25
C GLY A 494 20.59 4.01 5.33
N ASP A 495 20.26 5.23 5.77
CA ASP A 495 19.22 5.44 6.79
C ASP A 495 17.79 5.55 6.20
N ASN A 496 17.65 5.73 4.88
CA ASN A 496 16.37 5.90 4.18
C ASN A 496 16.23 4.89 3.03
N MET A 497 15.69 3.71 3.32
CA MET A 497 15.41 2.64 2.33
C MET A 497 14.08 2.84 1.56
N ASP A 498 13.73 4.07 1.18
CA ASP A 498 12.33 4.33 0.84
C ASP A 498 11.90 4.23 -0.62
N ASP A 499 12.77 3.89 -1.58
CA ASP A 499 12.28 3.88 -2.97
C ASP A 499 12.78 2.78 -3.92
N GLU A 500 13.75 1.91 -3.61
CA GLU A 500 14.09 0.83 -4.57
C GLU A 500 14.79 -0.45 -4.05
N VAL A 501 14.37 -0.99 -2.90
CA VAL A 501 14.15 -2.46 -2.83
C VAL A 501 12.65 -2.67 -2.96
N ILE A 502 12.08 -2.33 -4.13
CA ILE A 502 10.67 -2.66 -4.39
C ILE A 502 10.67 -4.11 -4.82
N VAL A 503 10.73 -5.02 -3.87
CA VAL A 503 9.87 -6.18 -3.94
C VAL A 503 9.61 -6.65 -2.52
N ARG A 504 8.34 -6.57 -2.11
CA ARG A 504 7.85 -7.23 -0.90
C ARG A 504 8.61 -6.73 0.33
N ARG A 505 8.23 -5.54 0.86
CA ARG A 505 8.68 -5.01 2.17
C ARG A 505 8.72 -6.07 3.29
N ASP A 506 7.99 -7.19 3.16
CA ASP A 506 8.01 -8.35 4.05
C ASP A 506 9.25 -9.25 3.93
N MET A 507 10.13 -9.07 2.94
CA MET A 507 11.37 -9.83 2.72
C MET A 507 12.64 -8.96 2.85
N ASP A 508 12.47 -7.63 2.93
CA ASP A 508 13.59 -6.68 2.89
C ASP A 508 14.45 -6.79 4.14
N THR A 509 13.87 -6.88 5.34
CA THR A 509 14.65 -7.03 6.57
C THR A 509 15.46 -8.32 6.57
N MET A 510 14.87 -9.44 6.15
CA MET A 510 15.60 -10.71 6.04
C MET A 510 16.72 -10.65 5.01
N THR A 511 16.51 -9.95 3.89
CA THR A 511 17.53 -9.69 2.86
C THR A 511 18.68 -8.86 3.40
N ILE A 512 18.38 -7.82 4.19
CA ILE A 512 19.38 -6.98 4.85
C ILE A 512 20.19 -7.80 5.85
N ARG A 513 19.52 -8.52 6.76
CA ARG A 513 20.19 -9.34 7.78
C ARG A 513 21.07 -10.43 7.16
N LEU A 514 20.63 -11.07 6.08
CA LEU A 514 21.45 -12.04 5.37
C LEU A 514 22.66 -11.36 4.71
N THR A 515 22.49 -10.18 4.12
CA THR A 515 23.60 -9.40 3.55
C THR A 515 24.60 -8.97 4.63
N GLU A 516 24.14 -8.53 5.81
CA GLU A 516 24.97 -8.24 6.97
C GLU A 516 25.79 -9.45 7.41
N ALA A 517 25.15 -10.62 7.51
CA ALA A 517 25.79 -11.88 7.87
C ALA A 517 26.82 -12.34 6.83
N ILE A 518 26.56 -12.18 5.53
CA ILE A 518 27.54 -12.50 4.47
C ILE A 518 28.69 -11.48 4.48
N ALA A 519 28.43 -10.20 4.74
CA ALA A 519 29.46 -9.16 4.73
C ALA A 519 30.46 -9.29 5.88
N ASN A 520 30.00 -9.71 7.06
CA ASN A 520 30.84 -9.87 8.24
C ASN A 520 30.46 -11.16 8.99
N PRO A 521 30.85 -12.35 8.49
CA PRO A 521 30.44 -13.61 9.08
C PRO A 521 30.89 -13.75 10.54
N SER A 522 29.93 -13.71 11.46
CA SER A 522 30.15 -13.93 12.90
C SER A 522 28.94 -14.61 13.56
N PRO A 523 29.10 -15.25 14.74
CA PRO A 523 27.98 -15.83 15.48
C PRO A 523 26.85 -14.83 15.76
N GLU A 524 27.18 -13.56 16.01
CA GLU A 524 26.21 -12.49 16.25
C GLU A 524 25.37 -12.19 15.01
N THR A 525 26.00 -12.02 13.86
CA THR A 525 25.28 -11.75 12.59
C THR A 525 24.44 -12.95 12.13
N ALA A 526 24.93 -14.18 12.33
CA ALA A 526 24.19 -15.40 12.02
C ALA A 526 22.94 -15.53 12.92
N THR A 527 23.08 -15.22 14.21
CA THR A 527 21.96 -15.20 15.17
C THR A 527 20.93 -14.12 14.82
N ALA A 528 21.38 -12.93 14.42
CA ALA A 528 20.49 -11.84 14.00
C ALA A 528 19.67 -12.23 12.76
N PHE A 529 20.32 -12.83 11.76
CA PHE A 529 19.63 -13.37 10.58
C PHE A 529 18.66 -14.51 10.93
N ALA A 530 19.08 -15.47 11.76
CA ALA A 530 18.22 -16.58 12.18
C ALA A 530 16.96 -16.08 12.92
N THR A 531 17.10 -15.07 13.77
CA THR A 531 15.97 -14.43 14.47
C THR A 531 14.99 -13.79 13.48
N GLU A 532 15.50 -13.06 12.49
CA GLU A 532 14.67 -12.45 11.46
C GLU A 532 13.97 -13.50 10.60
N TRP A 533 14.69 -14.55 10.17
CA TRP A 533 14.12 -15.69 9.46
C TRP A 533 12.96 -16.32 10.22
N ASP A 534 13.15 -16.59 11.51
CA ASP A 534 12.10 -17.19 12.34
C ASP A 534 10.87 -16.30 12.50
N SER A 535 11.06 -14.98 12.50
CA SER A 535 9.96 -14.02 12.56
C SER A 535 9.16 -13.90 11.24
N GLN A 536 9.82 -14.11 10.09
CA GLN A 536 9.21 -13.85 8.77
C GLN A 536 8.81 -15.11 8.00
N LYS A 537 9.38 -16.29 8.30
CA LYS A 537 9.18 -17.51 7.49
C LYS A 537 7.73 -17.96 7.32
N GLU A 538 6.85 -17.65 8.29
CA GLU A 538 5.43 -17.97 8.17
C GLU A 538 4.73 -17.11 7.12
N SER A 539 5.07 -15.82 7.02
CA SER A 539 4.52 -14.93 5.98
C SER A 539 4.86 -15.41 4.56
N LEU A 540 5.97 -16.14 4.39
CA LEU A 540 6.36 -16.72 3.11
C LEU A 540 5.34 -17.75 2.59
N LYS A 541 4.57 -18.37 3.48
CA LYS A 541 3.56 -19.39 3.12
C LYS A 541 2.30 -18.80 2.49
N ASN A 542 2.03 -17.52 2.68
CA ASN A 542 0.84 -16.86 2.10
C ASN A 542 0.95 -16.73 0.57
N ARG A 543 2.17 -16.69 0.03
CA ARG A 543 2.43 -16.59 -1.42
C ARG A 543 3.46 -17.62 -1.85
N PRO A 544 3.09 -18.90 -1.75
CA PRO A 544 4.05 -19.97 -1.74
C PRO A 544 4.74 -20.09 -3.09
N LEU A 545 4.05 -19.88 -4.22
CA LEU A 545 4.69 -19.96 -5.55
C LEU A 545 5.78 -18.91 -5.71
N GLU A 546 5.46 -17.65 -5.41
CA GLU A 546 6.41 -16.54 -5.58
C GLU A 546 7.56 -16.58 -4.59
N ASN A 547 7.34 -17.15 -3.40
CA ASN A 547 8.36 -17.23 -2.36
C ASN A 547 9.19 -18.51 -2.41
N TYR A 548 8.74 -19.58 -3.08
CA TYR A 548 9.36 -20.90 -3.00
C TYR A 548 10.83 -20.91 -3.40
N LEU A 549 11.14 -20.42 -4.60
CA LEU A 549 12.52 -20.42 -5.12
C LEU A 549 13.45 -19.53 -4.28
N PHE A 550 12.95 -18.40 -3.82
CA PHE A 550 13.68 -17.51 -2.94
C PHE A 550 13.96 -18.15 -1.58
N ALA A 551 12.94 -18.78 -0.97
CA ALA A 551 13.08 -19.48 0.30
C ALA A 551 14.12 -20.61 0.20
N LEU A 552 14.12 -21.38 -0.89
CA LEU A 552 15.15 -22.39 -1.15
C LEU A 552 16.56 -21.81 -1.26
N ALA A 553 16.71 -20.71 -1.99
CA ALA A 553 17.99 -20.03 -2.13
C ALA A 553 18.52 -19.51 -0.79
N ILE A 554 17.64 -19.01 0.08
CA ILE A 554 18.00 -18.56 1.43
C ILE A 554 18.30 -19.71 2.37
N VAL A 555 17.49 -20.77 2.39
CA VAL A 555 17.74 -21.94 3.26
C VAL A 555 19.13 -22.49 3.02
N LYS A 556 19.54 -22.61 1.76
CA LYS A 556 20.90 -23.02 1.41
C LYS A 556 21.97 -22.04 1.90
N ALA A 557 21.70 -20.73 1.83
CA ALA A 557 22.63 -19.73 2.35
C ALA A 557 22.78 -19.81 3.88
N LYS A 558 21.69 -20.13 4.58
CA LYS A 558 21.66 -20.36 6.04
C LYS A 558 22.46 -21.60 6.44
N GLU A 559 22.33 -22.70 5.71
CA GLU A 559 23.08 -23.95 5.94
C GLU A 559 24.60 -23.75 5.89
N TRP A 560 25.09 -22.75 5.15
CA TRP A 560 26.52 -22.39 5.12
C TRP A 560 26.99 -21.57 6.33
N MET A 561 26.06 -20.98 7.09
CA MET A 561 26.35 -20.15 8.26
C MET A 561 26.32 -20.92 9.58
N GLU A 562 25.69 -22.10 9.57
CA GLU A 562 25.64 -23.08 10.67
C GLU A 562 26.79 -24.07 10.55
#